data_AF-A0A5K0Y5D0-F1
#
_entry.id   AF-A0A5K0Y5D0-F1
#
_cell.length_a   1.000
_cell.length_b   1.000
_cell.length_c   1.000
_cell.angle_alpha   90.00
_cell.angle_beta   90.00
_cell.angle_gamma   90.00
#
_symmetry.space_group_name_H-M   'P 1'
#
loop_
_entity.id
_entity.type
_entity.pdbx_description
1 polymer ?
#
loop_
_entity_poly.entity_id
_entity_poly.type
_entity_poly.pdbx_seq_one_letter_code
_entity_poly.pdbx_strand_id
1 'polypeptide(L)' 'TIVHCDLKRSNVLLDENMTAYISDFGIAKILVGLNSSTLTATLEPRIHCT' A
#
# COMPACT_ATOMS: atom_id res chain seq x y z
N THR A 1 6.50 -7.24 -2.61
CA THR A 1 6.30 -6.30 -1.48
C THR A 1 5.49 -5.10 -1.94
N ILE A 2 4.58 -4.60 -1.11
CA ILE A 2 3.87 -3.33 -1.40
C ILE A 2 4.50 -2.24 -0.54
N VAL A 3 4.78 -1.09 -1.14
CA VAL A 3 5.28 0.11 -0.46
C VAL A 3 4.23 1.20 -0.60
N HIS A 4 3.70 1.70 0.52
CA HIS A 4 2.56 2.64 0.52
C HIS A 4 2.94 4.06 0.05
N CYS A 5 4.19 4.47 0.29
CA CYS A 5 4.78 5.75 -0.13
C CYS A 5 4.17 7.04 0.45
N ASP A 6 2.99 7.03 1.10
CA ASP A 6 2.42 8.19 1.81
C ASP A 6 1.73 7.80 3.13
N LEU A 7 2.54 7.39 4.12
CA LEU A 7 2.02 7.05 5.43
C LEU A 7 1.83 8.32 6.29
N LYS A 8 0.58 8.73 6.43
CA LYS A 8 0.14 9.83 7.30
C LYS A 8 -0.95 9.36 8.25
N ARG A 9 -1.13 10.06 9.38
CA ARG A 9 -2.10 9.66 10.43
C ARG A 9 -3.53 9.52 9.89
N SER A 10 -3.93 10.33 8.90
CA SER A 10 -5.26 10.24 8.28
C SER A 10 -5.47 8.97 7.44
N ASN A 11 -4.38 8.30 7.05
CA ASN A 11 -4.40 7.06 6.25
C ASN A 11 -4.24 5.82 7.14
N VAL A 12 -4.26 5.98 8.47
CA VAL A 12 -4.24 4.88 9.45
C VAL A 12 -5.56 4.90 10.19
N LEU A 13 -6.40 3.90 9.93
CA LEU A 13 -7.67 3.68 10.61
C LEU A 13 -7.44 2.67 11.74
N LEU A 14 -8.16 2.81 12.85
CA LEU A 14 -8.08 1.91 13.98
C LEU A 14 -9.49 1.39 14.28
N ASP A 15 -9.64 0.07 14.42
CA ASP A 15 -10.90 -0.52 14.86
C ASP A 15 -11.02 -0.60 16.38
N GLU A 16 -12.16 -1.11 16.86
CA GLU A 16 -12.46 -1.29 18.28
C GLU A 16 -11.53 -2.30 18.98
N ASN A 17 -10.89 -3.18 18.21
CA ASN A 17 -9.97 -4.21 18.67
C ASN A 17 -8.49 -3.74 18.67
N MET A 18 -8.25 -2.46 18.45
CA MET A 18 -6.91 -1.87 18.30
C MET A 18 -6.12 -2.42 17.10
N THR A 19 -6.82 -2.91 16.07
CA THR A 19 -6.23 -3.32 14.79
C THR A 19 -6.09 -2.09 13.89
N ALA A 20 -4.87 -1.84 13.43
CA ALA A 20 -4.59 -0.76 12.51
C ALA A 20 -4.78 -1.21 11.05
N TYR A 21 -5.50 -0.40 10.27
CA TYR A 21 -5.71 -0.57 8.85
C TYR A 21 -5.14 0.62 8.10
N ILE A 22 -4.51 0.35 6.95
CA ILE A 22 -3.98 1.40 6.09
C ILE A 22 -5.00 1.68 4.99
N SER A 23 -5.40 2.94 4.86
CA SER A 23 -6.28 3.43 3.79
C SER A 23 -5.48 4.21 2.75
N ASP A 24 -6.10 4.44 1.58
CA ASP A 24 -5.55 5.25 0.47
C ASP A 24 -4.20 4.75 -0.09
N PHE A 25 -4.26 3.92 -1.14
CA PHE A 25 -3.09 3.37 -1.83
C PHE A 25 -2.78 4.12 -3.14
N GLY A 26 -3.26 5.36 -3.31
CA GLY A 26 -3.20 6.08 -4.59
C GLY A 26 -1.80 6.31 -5.17
N ILE A 27 -0.75 6.25 -4.34
CA ILE A 27 0.64 6.33 -4.78
C ILE A 27 1.48 5.09 -4.40
N ALA A 28 0.83 4.04 -3.92
CA ALA A 28 1.50 2.83 -3.50
C ALA A 28 2.12 2.10 -4.69
N LYS A 29 3.22 1.39 -4.44
CA LYS A 29 4.02 0.68 -5.43
C LYS A 29 4.13 -0.80 -5.10
N ILE A 30 3.98 -1.65 -6.11
CA ILE A 30 4.36 -3.07 -6.04
C ILE A 30 5.82 -3.18 -6.45
N LEU A 31 6.62 -3.80 -5.60
CA LEU A 31 7.97 -4.24 -5.90
C LEU A 31 7.95 -5.70 -6.36
N VAL A 32 8.40 -5.94 -7.61
CA VAL A 32 8.52 -7.26 -8.24
C VAL A 32 9.99 -7.53 -8.58
N GLY A 33 10.52 -8.66 -8.09
CA GLY A 33 11.88 -9.14 -8.38
C GLY A 33 12.88 -8.92 -7.23
N LEU A 34 13.53 -10.00 -6.77
CA LEU A 34 14.59 -9.98 -5.74
C LEU A 34 15.99 -10.19 -6.33
N ASN A 35 16.18 -10.03 -7.64
CA ASN A 35 17.44 -10.30 -8.33
C ASN A 35 17.81 -9.14 -9.30
N SER A 36 18.64 -8.23 -8.79
CA SER A 36 19.39 -7.14 -9.45
C SER A 36 18.64 -6.09 -10.28
N SER A 37 17.35 -6.24 -10.55
CA SER A 37 16.53 -5.22 -11.22
C SER A 37 15.24 -5.03 -10.43
N THR A 38 15.14 -3.93 -9.71
CA THR A 38 13.93 -3.55 -8.98
C THR A 38 12.93 -2.98 -9.97
N LEU A 39 11.92 -3.76 -10.38
CA LEU A 39 10.78 -3.22 -11.13
C LEU A 39 9.72 -2.75 -10.14
N THR A 40 9.22 -1.52 -10.34
CA THR A 40 8.09 -0.98 -9.56
C THR A 40 6.93 -0.68 -10.48
N ALA A 41 5.73 -1.09 -10.07
CA ALA A 41 4.47 -0.74 -10.71
C ALA A 41 3.60 0.06 -9.72
N THR A 42 2.94 1.13 -10.18
CA THR A 42 1.97 1.87 -9.36
C THR A 42 0.68 1.07 -9.23
N LEU A 43 0.10 1.05 -8.04
CA LEU A 43 -1.25 0.51 -7.82
C LEU A 43 -2.27 1.48 -8.43
N GLU A 44 -2.71 1.20 -9.65
CA GLU A 44 -3.80 1.94 -10.29
C GLU A 44 -5.08 1.85 -9.42
N PRO A 45 -5.96 2.88 -9.40
CA PRO A 45 -7.13 2.95 -8.50
C PRO A 45 -8.18 1.84 -8.66
N ARG A 46 -8.01 0.88 -9.58
CA ARG A 46 -8.99 -0.18 -9.90
C ARG A 46 -8.55 -1.55 -9.40
N ILE A 47 -8.13 -1.65 -8.16
CA ILE A 47 -8.11 -2.95 -7.46
C ILE A 47 -9.35 -2.99 -6.57
N HIS A 48 -10.33 -3.80 -6.98
CA HIS A 48 -11.35 -4.31 -6.06
C HIS A 48 -10.63 -5.22 -5.06
N CYS A 49 -10.22 -4.67 -3.93
CA CYS A 49 -9.77 -5.45 -2.78
C CYS A 49 -11.02 -5.84 -1.99
N THR A 50 -11.50 -7.08 -2.18
CA THR A 50 -12.41 -7.77 -1.24
C THR A 50 -11.61 -8.41 -0.12
#